data_AF-A0A9D8HI31-F1
#
_entry.id   AF-A0A9D8HI31-F1
#
_cell.length_a   1.000
_cell.length_b   1.000
_cell.length_c   1.000
_cell.angle_alpha   90.00
_cell.angle_beta   90.00
_cell.angle_gamma   90.00
#
_symmetry.space_group_name_H-M   'P 1'
#
loop_
_entity.id
_entity.type
_entity.pdbx_description
1 polymer ?
#
loop_
_entity_poly.entity_id
_entity_poly.type
_entity_poly.pdbx_seq_one_letter_code
_entity_poly.pdbx_strand_id
1 'polypeptide(L)'
;MLDSEKQEFADTYEPGDEVASMIVSPLVGDRGDISGEAFYADGKWTLEISRKLDTGSEFDVQYTDLAKSYFFGVAIFDNAQVRHSYSGKVYQLMFK
;
A
#
# COMPACT_ATOMS: atom_id res chain seq x y z
N MET A 1 -13.99 -8.64 3.92
CA MET A 1 -15.02 -9.40 3.19
C MET A 1 -14.46 -9.84 1.87
N LEU A 2 -14.72 -11.09 1.49
CA LEU A 2 -14.33 -11.64 0.21
C LEU A 2 -15.27 -11.10 -0.86
N ASP A 3 -14.81 -10.94 -2.10
CA ASP A 3 -15.68 -10.53 -3.21
C ASP A 3 -16.89 -11.48 -3.39
N SER A 4 -16.76 -12.73 -2.97
CA SER A 4 -17.84 -13.72 -2.94
C SER A 4 -18.99 -13.41 -1.98
N GLU A 5 -18.80 -12.47 -1.04
CA GLU A 5 -19.80 -12.05 -0.06
C GLU A 5 -20.54 -10.78 -0.49
N LYS A 6 -20.19 -10.22 -1.66
CA LYS A 6 -20.87 -9.04 -2.21
C LYS A 6 -22.30 -9.38 -2.61
N GLN A 7 -23.22 -8.52 -2.21
CA GLN A 7 -24.61 -8.51 -2.65
C GLN A 7 -24.94 -7.16 -3.27
N GLU A 8 -25.90 -7.14 -4.20
CA GLU A 8 -26.49 -5.90 -4.67
C GLU A 8 -27.10 -5.15 -3.49
N PHE A 9 -27.07 -3.82 -3.54
CA PHE A 9 -27.73 -3.03 -2.51
C PHE A 9 -29.23 -3.33 -2.52
N ALA A 10 -29.75 -3.76 -1.37
CA ALA A 10 -31.16 -4.05 -1.16
C ALA A 10 -31.57 -3.51 0.21
N ASP A 11 -32.67 -2.75 0.27
CA ASP A 11 -33.21 -2.21 1.53
C ASP A 11 -34.05 -3.28 2.26
N THR A 12 -33.41 -4.39 2.60
CA THR A 12 -34.03 -5.54 3.28
C THR A 12 -33.32 -5.87 4.59
N TYR A 13 -32.63 -4.89 5.16
CA TYR A 13 -31.86 -5.03 6.39
C TYR A 13 -32.75 -4.91 7.62
N GLU A 14 -32.54 -5.79 8.60
CA GLU A 14 -33.24 -5.75 9.88
C GLU A 14 -32.45 -4.90 10.90
N PRO A 15 -33.11 -4.37 11.95
CA PRO A 15 -32.42 -3.69 13.03
C PRO A 15 -31.34 -4.57 13.67
N GLY A 16 -30.08 -4.13 13.59
CA GLY A 16 -28.92 -4.87 14.10
C GLY A 16 -28.04 -5.49 13.02
N ASP A 17 -28.46 -5.45 11.75
CA ASP A 17 -27.60 -5.84 10.64
C ASP A 17 -26.40 -4.89 10.52
N GLU A 18 -25.21 -5.46 10.37
CA GLU A 18 -23.96 -4.71 10.21
C GLU A 18 -23.51 -4.72 8.75
N VAL A 19 -23.27 -3.52 8.21
CA VAL A 19 -22.71 -3.33 6.87
C VAL A 19 -21.31 -2.74 6.98
N ALA A 20 -20.34 -3.36 6.32
CA ALA A 20 -18.99 -2.84 6.28
C ALA A 20 -18.95 -1.45 5.64
N SER A 21 -18.44 -0.44 6.37
CA SER A 21 -18.26 0.92 5.83
C SER A 21 -17.19 1.00 4.74
N MET A 22 -16.26 0.04 4.69
CA MET A 22 -15.21 -0.04 3.67
C MET A 22 -14.86 -1.51 3.40
N ILE A 23 -14.75 -1.85 2.12
CA ILE A 23 -14.25 -3.14 1.66
C ILE A 23 -12.93 -2.89 0.95
N VAL A 24 -11.86 -3.54 1.39
CA VAL A 24 -10.53 -3.45 0.76
C VAL A 24 -10.18 -4.77 0.10
N SER A 25 -9.57 -4.69 -1.08
CA SER A 25 -9.02 -5.81 -1.84
C SER A 25 -7.64 -5.44 -2.38
N PRO A 26 -6.80 -6.42 -2.76
CA PRO A 26 -5.53 -6.14 -3.41
C PRO A 26 -5.73 -5.29 -4.66
N LEU A 27 -4.87 -4.28 -4.85
CA LEU A 27 -4.82 -3.54 -6.10
C LEU A 27 -4.30 -4.45 -7.20
N VAL A 28 -4.92 -4.40 -8.38
CA VAL A 28 -4.57 -5.22 -9.55
C VAL A 28 -4.17 -4.32 -10.73
N GLY A 29 -3.48 -4.92 -11.71
CA GLY A 29 -3.00 -4.22 -12.89
C GLY A 29 -1.83 -3.30 -12.58
N ASP A 30 -1.72 -2.21 -13.34
CA ASP A 30 -0.60 -1.26 -13.28
C ASP A 30 -0.29 -0.76 -11.86
N ARG A 31 -1.33 -0.30 -11.15
CA ARG A 31 -1.23 0.19 -9.76
C ARG A 31 -0.85 -0.90 -8.74
N GLY A 32 -0.98 -2.17 -9.13
CA GLY A 32 -0.70 -3.34 -8.30
C GLY A 32 0.65 -3.99 -8.56
N ASP A 33 1.53 -3.44 -9.41
CA ASP A 33 2.87 -4.00 -9.70
C ASP A 33 3.87 -3.74 -8.56
N ILE A 34 3.45 -4.06 -7.34
CA ILE A 34 4.21 -3.93 -6.10
C ILE A 34 3.72 -5.01 -5.13
N SER A 35 4.66 -5.70 -4.50
CA SER A 35 4.38 -6.65 -3.42
C SER A 35 5.13 -6.24 -2.17
N GLY A 36 4.71 -6.77 -1.04
CA GLY A 36 5.45 -6.57 0.19
C GLY A 36 5.01 -7.52 1.28
N GLU A 37 5.92 -7.73 2.22
CA GLU A 37 5.70 -8.49 3.44
C GLU A 37 6.07 -7.62 4.65
N ALA A 38 5.38 -7.86 5.75
CA ALA A 38 5.63 -7.16 7.00
C ALA A 38 5.73 -8.17 8.14
N PHE A 39 6.73 -7.98 8.99
CA PHE A 39 6.98 -8.81 10.17
C PHE A 39 7.16 -7.93 11.40
N TYR A 40 6.51 -8.31 12.50
CA TYR A 40 6.64 -7.63 13.78
C TYR A 40 7.36 -8.53 14.78
N ALA A 41 8.49 -8.06 15.31
CA ALA A 41 9.22 -8.71 16.40
C ALA A 41 9.97 -7.69 17.24
N ASP A 42 10.14 -7.99 18.52
CA ASP A 42 10.95 -7.19 19.46
C ASP A 42 10.62 -5.69 19.46
N GLY A 43 9.32 -5.36 19.39
CA GLY A 43 8.85 -3.98 19.43
C GLY A 43 8.98 -3.23 18.10
N LYS A 44 9.28 -3.89 16.98
CA LYS A 44 9.58 -3.25 15.70
C LYS A 44 8.86 -3.92 14.53
N TRP A 45 8.38 -3.09 13.61
CA TRP A 45 7.96 -3.51 12.29
C TRP A 45 9.13 -3.52 11.32
N THR A 46 9.28 -4.61 10.58
CA THR A 46 10.16 -4.75 9.42
C THR A 46 9.28 -4.95 8.20
N LEU A 47 9.46 -4.11 7.18
CA LEU A 47 8.73 -4.20 5.92
C LEU A 47 9.73 -4.46 4.79
N GLU A 48 9.42 -5.43 3.94
CA GLU A 48 10.08 -5.64 2.66
C GLU A 48 9.09 -5.33 1.56
N ILE A 49 9.49 -4.49 0.60
CA ILE A 49 8.68 -4.09 -0.55
C ILE A 49 9.46 -4.41 -1.81
N SER A 50 8.82 -5.08 -2.77
CA SER A 50 9.43 -5.44 -4.04
C SER A 50 8.57 -4.97 -5.21
N ARG A 51 9.22 -4.54 -6.30
CA ARG A 51 8.60 -4.18 -7.58
C ARG A 51 9.63 -4.31 -8.69
N LYS A 52 9.18 -4.30 -9.95
CA LYS A 52 10.09 -4.24 -11.09
C LYS A 52 10.83 -2.90 -11.14
N LEU A 53 12.05 -2.93 -11.66
CA LEU A 53 12.83 -1.73 -11.97
C LEU A 53 12.22 -0.96 -13.14
N ASP A 54 11.76 -1.69 -14.15
CA ASP A 54 10.98 -1.17 -15.27
C ASP A 54 9.61 -1.84 -15.27
N THR A 55 8.56 -1.05 -15.08
CA THR A 55 7.16 -1.50 -15.05
C THR A 55 6.45 -1.26 -16.37
N GLY A 56 7.01 -0.40 -17.24
CA GLY A 56 6.33 0.09 -18.45
C GLY A 56 5.18 1.06 -18.19
N SER A 57 4.86 1.38 -16.93
CA SER A 57 3.82 2.35 -16.58
C SER A 57 4.27 3.78 -16.86
N GLU A 58 3.38 4.62 -17.39
CA GLU A 58 3.62 6.06 -17.52
C GLU A 58 3.52 6.81 -16.17
N PHE A 59 2.95 6.18 -15.15
CA PHE A 59 2.71 6.78 -13.83
C PHE A 59 3.82 6.45 -12.81
N ASP A 60 4.63 5.44 -13.10
CA ASP A 60 5.69 5.00 -12.22
C ASP A 60 7.04 5.67 -12.50
N VAL A 61 7.83 5.81 -11.43
CA VAL A 61 9.26 6.09 -11.55
C VAL A 61 9.95 4.83 -12.06
N GLN A 62 10.61 4.93 -13.22
CA GLN A 62 11.37 3.84 -13.80
C GLN A 62 12.84 3.86 -13.34
N TYR A 63 13.28 2.77 -12.72
CA TYR A 63 14.63 2.55 -12.21
C TYR A 63 15.58 1.96 -13.27
N THR A 64 15.50 2.47 -14.50
CA THR A 64 16.25 1.94 -15.65
C THR A 64 17.71 2.42 -15.71
N ASP A 65 18.07 3.46 -14.96
CA ASP A 65 19.43 3.97 -14.86
C ASP A 65 19.98 3.76 -13.43
N LEU A 66 20.68 2.64 -13.25
CA LEU A 66 21.19 2.21 -11.95
C LEU A 66 22.32 3.11 -11.42
N ALA A 67 22.90 3.97 -12.25
CA ALA A 67 23.91 4.95 -11.80
C ALA A 67 23.26 6.20 -11.16
N LYS A 68 21.94 6.39 -11.30
CA LYS A 68 21.23 7.52 -10.70
C LYS A 68 20.85 7.26 -9.25
N SER A 69 20.76 8.35 -8.50
CA SER A 69 20.06 8.39 -7.22
C SER A 69 18.59 8.66 -7.44
N TYR A 70 17.73 7.80 -6.89
CA TYR A 70 16.29 7.99 -6.86
C TYR A 70 15.84 8.42 -5.47
N PHE A 71 14.80 9.24 -5.38
CA PHE A 71 14.38 9.85 -4.14
C PHE A 71 13.00 9.36 -3.71
N PHE A 72 12.82 9.07 -2.43
CA PHE A 72 11.54 8.64 -1.88
C PHE A 72 11.32 9.15 -0.45
N GLY A 73 10.06 9.15 -0.04
CA GLY A 73 9.63 9.44 1.33
C GLY A 73 8.80 8.28 1.87
N VAL A 74 8.70 8.19 3.19
CA VAL A 74 7.91 7.15 3.86
C VAL A 74 6.92 7.83 4.81
N ALA A 75 5.66 7.40 4.78
CA ALA A 75 4.64 7.80 5.74
C ALA A 75 4.17 6.57 6.51
N ILE A 76 3.99 6.72 7.83
CA ILE A 76 3.58 5.66 8.73
C ILE A 76 2.24 6.03 9.36
N PHE A 77 1.30 5.11 9.20
CA PHE A 77 -0.06 5.19 9.70
C PHE A 77 -0.19 4.21 10.88
N ASP A 78 0.09 4.69 12.09
CA ASP A 78 0.05 3.88 13.31
C ASP A 78 -1.23 4.16 14.10
N ASN A 79 -2.35 3.57 13.65
CA ASN A 79 -3.68 3.66 14.25
C ASN A 79 -4.13 5.08 14.69
N ALA A 80 -3.54 6.12 14.09
CA ALA A 80 -3.87 7.50 14.37
C ALA A 80 -5.03 7.91 13.48
N GLN A 81 -6.19 8.19 14.08
CA GLN A 81 -7.39 8.62 13.36
C GLN A 81 -7.15 9.93 12.57
N VAL A 82 -6.21 10.77 13.04
CA VAL A 82 -5.73 11.99 12.38
C VAL A 82 -4.22 12.15 12.62
N ARG A 83 -3.51 12.87 11.72
CA ARG A 83 -2.08 13.23 11.83
C ARG A 83 -1.11 12.05 11.73
N HIS A 84 -1.05 11.43 10.56
CA HIS A 84 -0.06 10.40 10.23
C HIS A 84 1.36 10.97 10.27
N SER A 85 2.32 10.11 10.64
CA SER A 85 3.72 10.49 10.64
C SER A 85 4.33 10.32 9.25
N TYR A 86 5.28 11.16 8.91
CA TYR A 86 6.00 11.09 7.63
C TYR A 86 7.47 11.41 7.84
N SER A 87 8.31 10.95 6.91
CA SER A 87 9.72 11.26 6.90
C SER A 87 9.93 12.76 6.61
N GLY A 88 10.43 13.50 7.60
CA GLY A 88 10.78 14.92 7.42
C GLY A 88 12.00 15.15 6.51
N LYS A 89 12.72 14.09 6.13
CA LYS A 89 13.84 14.10 5.19
C LYS A 89 13.52 13.19 4.01
N VAL A 90 14.15 13.48 2.87
CA VAL A 90 14.06 12.65 1.67
C VAL A 90 15.11 11.54 1.75
N TYR A 91 14.70 10.31 1.45
CA TYR A 91 15.60 9.16 1.33
C TYR A 91 16.13 9.03 -0.09
N GLN A 92 17.33 8.47 -0.21
CA GLN A 92 17.97 8.18 -1.49
C GLN A 92 18.10 6.66 -1.68
N LEU A 93 17.63 6.17 -2.81
CA LEU A 93 17.87 4.84 -3.32
C LEU A 93 18.99 4.91 -4.36
N MET A 94 20.09 4.19 -4.09
CA MET A 94 21.23 4.04 -4.99
C MET A 94 21.51 2.56 -5.18
N PHE A 95 21.60 2.13 -6.43
CA PHE A 95 22.00 0.76 -6.78
C PHE A 95 23.54 0.68 -6.79
N LYS A 96 24.09 -0.41 -6.24
CA LYS A 96 25.54 -0.64 -6.14
C LYS A 96 25.94 -1.91 -6.86
#